data_AF-A0A9P7A4I9-F1
#
_entry.id   AF-A0A9P7A4I9-F1
#
_cell.length_a   1.000
_cell.length_b   1.000
_cell.length_c   1.000
_cell.angle_alpha   90.00
_cell.angle_beta   90.00
_cell.angle_gamma   90.00
#
_symmetry.space_group_name_H-M   'P 1'
#
loop_
_entity.id
_entity.type
_entity.pdbx_description
1 polymer ?
#
loop_
_entity_poly.entity_id
_entity_poly.type
_entity_poly.pdbx_seq_one_letter_code
_entity_poly.pdbx_strand_id
1 'polypeptide(L)'
;MWSEVKREIGEAREAELASKDKFFKPVLEKGARMLRHDGALESAHTILRYLINSQAATLRIQQEIVNEHKPIEKTAAGAELRRALDEQADHHKEEIRSLKEEMEAAMRAKDEETRSELQEELEKKQEECLRIEKNSQCMAAEFAAERARLEALILQMEAEQQKQLQTLEGLQAEVAKVVTEKEQQETLHAQRKNEILAAKQAEDKRRARELEEERKARVRKRDCRYCSCRRS
;
A
#
# COMPACT_ATOMS: atom_id res chain seq x y z
N MET A 1 -25.99 9.45 10.35
CA MET A 1 -24.52 9.72 10.40
C MET A 1 -24.05 9.56 11.84
N TRP A 2 -22.83 9.09 12.11
CA TRP A 2 -22.37 8.69 13.47
C TRP A 2 -22.34 9.83 14.52
N SER A 3 -22.58 11.06 14.07
CA SER A 3 -22.69 12.31 14.81
C SER A 3 -24.13 12.69 15.26
N GLU A 4 -25.15 11.89 14.94
CA GLU A 4 -26.56 12.20 15.26
C GLU A 4 -27.02 11.76 16.66
N VAL A 5 -26.14 11.09 17.42
CA VAL A 5 -26.48 10.57 18.75
C VAL A 5 -26.11 11.61 19.81
N LYS A 6 -27.03 11.88 20.75
CA LYS A 6 -26.78 12.74 21.91
C LYS A 6 -25.54 12.27 22.67
N ARG A 7 -24.75 13.22 23.16
CA ARG A 7 -23.43 12.95 23.74
C ARG A 7 -23.49 11.97 24.90
N GLU A 8 -24.50 12.07 25.75
CA GLU A 8 -24.66 11.20 26.93
C GLU A 8 -24.91 9.74 26.52
N ILE A 9 -25.67 9.52 25.43
CA ILE A 9 -25.95 8.18 24.91
C ILE A 9 -24.67 7.58 24.29
N GLY A 10 -23.89 8.41 23.60
CA GLY A 10 -22.59 8.00 23.06
C GLY A 10 -21.62 7.55 24.15
N GLU A 11 -21.51 8.34 25.23
CA GLU A 11 -20.65 8.04 26.38
C GLU A 11 -21.09 6.77 27.12
N ALA A 12 -22.40 6.58 27.31
CA ALA A 12 -22.94 5.37 27.93
C ALA A 12 -22.62 4.10 27.11
N ARG A 13 -22.74 4.18 25.77
CA ARG A 13 -22.40 3.07 24.87
C ARG A 13 -20.90 2.81 24.83
N GLU A 14 -20.09 3.86 24.82
CA GLU A 14 -18.64 3.76 24.87
C GLU A 14 -18.18 3.07 26.17
N ALA A 15 -18.77 3.46 27.31
CA ALA A 15 -18.54 2.80 28.59
C ALA A 15 -18.97 1.32 28.56
N GLU A 16 -20.13 1.01 27.98
CA GLU A 16 -20.61 -0.37 27.83
C GLU A 16 -19.67 -1.24 26.98
N LEU A 17 -19.17 -0.69 25.87
CA LEU A 17 -18.21 -1.36 24.99
C LEU A 17 -16.89 -1.64 25.70
N ALA A 18 -16.45 -0.71 26.55
CA ALA A 18 -15.22 -0.87 27.33
C ALA A 18 -15.37 -1.84 28.52
N SER A 19 -16.57 -1.97 29.10
CA SER A 19 -16.76 -2.65 30.39
C SER A 19 -17.24 -4.10 30.29
N LYS A 20 -17.87 -4.50 29.18
CA LYS A 20 -18.44 -5.85 29.03
C LYS A 20 -17.46 -6.81 28.38
N ASP A 21 -17.31 -8.00 28.96
CA ASP A 21 -16.43 -9.07 28.45
C ASP A 21 -16.82 -9.56 27.06
N LYS A 22 -18.09 -9.40 26.66
CA LYS A 22 -18.56 -9.72 25.31
C LYS A 22 -18.08 -8.71 24.24
N PHE A 23 -17.61 -7.53 24.65
CA PHE A 23 -17.21 -6.44 23.75
C PHE A 23 -15.69 -6.23 23.79
N PHE A 24 -15.23 -5.00 24.04
CA PHE A 24 -13.82 -4.64 23.91
C PHE A 24 -13.01 -4.84 25.18
N LYS A 25 -13.65 -5.09 26.33
CA LYS A 25 -12.95 -5.31 27.60
C LYS A 25 -11.77 -6.29 27.50
N PRO A 26 -11.90 -7.50 26.90
CA PRO A 26 -10.78 -8.44 26.83
C PRO A 26 -9.61 -7.94 25.97
N VAL A 27 -9.89 -7.07 24.99
CA VAL A 27 -8.88 -6.52 24.08
C VAL A 27 -8.21 -5.29 24.69
N LEU A 28 -8.96 -4.48 25.43
CA LEU A 28 -8.45 -3.34 26.20
C LEU A 28 -7.52 -3.80 27.33
N GLU A 29 -7.88 -4.88 28.03
CA GLU A 29 -7.02 -5.51 29.05
C GLU A 29 -5.70 -6.03 28.47
N LYS A 30 -5.70 -6.42 27.18
CA LYS A 30 -4.50 -6.84 26.45
C LYS A 30 -3.71 -5.68 25.83
N GLY A 31 -4.03 -4.44 26.20
CA GLY A 31 -3.26 -3.25 25.83
C GLY A 31 -3.79 -2.48 24.62
N ALA A 32 -4.94 -2.87 24.05
CA ALA A 32 -5.59 -2.02 23.06
C ALA A 32 -6.11 -0.72 23.70
N ARG A 33 -6.25 0.33 22.89
CA ARG A 33 -6.84 1.60 23.31
C ARG A 33 -8.07 1.92 22.48
N MET A 34 -9.10 2.42 23.15
CA MET A 34 -10.26 3.02 22.51
C MET A 34 -10.06 4.53 22.44
N LEU A 35 -10.23 5.11 21.26
CA LEU A 35 -10.09 6.55 21.02
C LEU A 35 -11.33 7.06 20.28
N ARG A 36 -11.93 8.13 20.79
CA ARG A 36 -13.10 8.76 20.19
C ARG A 36 -12.68 9.78 19.13
N HIS A 37 -13.31 9.72 17.96
CA HIS A 37 -13.26 10.79 16.97
C HIS A 37 -14.55 11.62 17.07
N ASP A 38 -14.41 12.92 17.31
CA ASP A 38 -15.52 13.88 17.43
C ASP A 38 -15.78 14.68 16.14
N GLY A 39 -15.11 14.32 15.04
CA GLY A 39 -15.18 15.06 13.77
C GLY A 39 -14.26 16.27 13.69
N ALA A 40 -13.56 16.63 14.78
CA ALA A 40 -12.57 17.70 14.78
C ALA A 40 -11.21 17.22 14.25
N LEU A 41 -10.46 18.16 13.67
CA LEU A 41 -9.10 17.91 13.18
C LEU A 41 -8.17 17.42 14.29
N GLU A 42 -8.33 17.95 15.52
CA GLU A 42 -7.48 17.59 16.66
C GLU A 42 -7.66 16.14 17.12
N SER A 43 -8.90 15.64 17.17
CA SER A 43 -9.14 14.25 17.53
C SER A 43 -8.63 13.29 16.46
N ALA A 44 -8.77 13.65 15.17
CA ALA A 44 -8.18 12.90 14.06
C ALA A 44 -6.65 12.83 14.17
N HIS A 45 -5.97 13.96 14.40
CA HIS A 45 -4.51 13.97 14.59
C HIS A 45 -4.06 13.17 15.80
N THR A 46 -4.85 13.15 16.87
CA THR A 46 -4.56 12.36 18.08
C THR A 46 -4.61 10.87 17.77
N ILE A 47 -5.63 10.42 17.03
CA ILE A 47 -5.76 9.02 16.60
C ILE A 47 -4.59 8.64 15.67
N LEU A 48 -4.27 9.49 14.69
CA LEU A 48 -3.17 9.23 13.75
C LEU A 48 -1.82 9.15 14.46
N ARG A 49 -1.52 10.08 15.38
CA ARG A 49 -0.29 10.04 16.18
C ARG A 49 -0.18 8.76 17.00
N TYR A 50 -1.30 8.27 17.54
CA TYR A 50 -1.31 7.00 18.24
C TYR A 50 -1.01 5.83 17.29
N LEU A 51 -1.67 5.77 16.13
CA LEU A 51 -1.49 4.70 15.15
C LEU A 51 -0.06 4.62 14.59
N ILE A 52 0.53 5.76 14.24
CA ILE A 52 1.90 5.83 13.69
C ILE A 52 2.93 5.30 14.70
N ASN A 53 2.73 5.57 15.99
CA ASN A 53 3.63 5.12 17.05
C ASN A 53 3.24 3.75 17.64
N SER A 54 2.09 3.20 17.26
CA SER A 54 1.65 1.91 17.74
C SER A 54 2.42 0.82 16.99
N GLN A 55 3.30 0.13 17.71
CA GLN A 55 3.96 -1.06 17.17
C GLN A 55 2.97 -2.22 17.29
N ALA A 56 2.48 -2.71 16.17
CA ALA A 56 1.57 -3.86 16.16
C ALA A 56 2.26 -5.05 16.84
N ALA A 57 1.59 -5.65 17.82
CA ALA A 57 2.03 -6.93 18.34
C ALA A 57 1.85 -7.97 17.23
N THR A 58 2.96 -8.42 16.63
CA THR A 58 2.93 -9.47 15.62
C THR A 58 2.33 -10.72 16.23
N LEU A 59 1.22 -11.21 15.66
CA LEU A 59 0.65 -12.45 16.11
C LEU A 59 1.65 -13.58 15.82
N ARG A 60 1.76 -14.54 16.75
CA ARG A 60 2.67 -15.67 16.59
C ARG A 60 2.45 -16.42 15.27
N ILE A 61 1.19 -16.57 14.85
CA ILE A 61 0.85 -17.18 13.55
C ILE A 61 1.40 -16.37 12.36
N GLN A 62 1.39 -15.03 12.43
CA GLN A 62 1.94 -14.19 11.36
C GLN A 62 3.47 -14.34 11.30
N GLN A 63 4.14 -14.40 12.44
CA GLN A 63 5.58 -14.66 12.49
C GLN A 63 5.91 -16.05 11.94
N GLU A 64 5.17 -17.08 12.35
CA GLU A 64 5.41 -18.46 11.91
C GLU A 64 5.16 -18.64 10.40
N ILE A 65 4.13 -18.01 9.83
CA ILE A 65 3.82 -18.12 8.40
C ILE A 65 4.74 -17.25 7.55
N VAL A 66 4.95 -15.98 7.94
CA VAL A 66 5.66 -15.00 7.10
C VAL A 66 7.17 -15.10 7.29
N ASN A 67 7.65 -15.14 8.53
CA ASN A 67 9.09 -15.09 8.80
C ASN A 67 9.73 -16.48 8.85
N GLU A 68 9.01 -17.48 9.36
CA GLU A 68 9.52 -18.85 9.49
C GLU A 68 9.06 -19.78 8.35
N HIS A 69 8.24 -19.27 7.42
CA HIS A 69 7.69 -20.02 6.29
C HIS A 69 7.03 -21.35 6.66
N LYS A 70 6.46 -21.44 7.86
CA LYS A 70 5.74 -22.64 8.29
C LYS A 70 4.41 -22.75 7.55
N PRO A 71 4.03 -23.95 7.08
CA PRO A 71 2.67 -24.18 6.62
C PRO A 71 1.70 -24.00 7.79
N ILE A 72 0.47 -23.54 7.50
CA ILE A 72 -0.53 -23.22 8.52
C ILE A 72 -0.77 -24.38 9.51
N GLU A 73 -0.71 -25.61 8.98
CA GLU A 73 -0.82 -26.86 9.73
C GLU A 73 0.24 -27.07 10.81
N LYS A 74 1.45 -26.53 10.62
CA LYS A 74 2.60 -26.66 11.54
C LYS A 74 2.78 -25.42 12.41
N THR A 75 1.87 -24.44 12.32
CA THR A 75 1.84 -23.30 13.23
C THR A 75 1.34 -23.73 14.60
N ALA A 76 1.65 -22.96 15.65
CA ALA A 76 1.13 -23.23 16.99
C ALA A 76 -0.41 -23.25 17.02
N ALA A 77 -1.05 -22.34 16.28
CA ALA A 77 -2.50 -22.33 16.13
C ALA A 77 -3.03 -23.55 15.36
N GLY A 78 -2.33 -23.97 14.30
CA GLY A 78 -2.66 -25.17 13.54
C GLY A 78 -2.50 -26.46 14.36
N ALA A 79 -1.50 -26.51 15.24
CA ALA A 79 -1.29 -27.63 16.16
C ALA A 79 -2.39 -27.71 17.24
N GLU A 80 -2.81 -26.57 17.81
CA GLU A 80 -3.93 -26.53 18.75
C GLU A 80 -5.25 -26.94 18.10
N LEU A 81 -5.51 -26.46 16.86
CA LEU A 81 -6.69 -26.88 16.10
C LEU A 81 -6.66 -28.38 15.82
N ARG A 82 -5.49 -28.93 15.45
CA ARG A 82 -5.33 -30.37 15.21
C ARG A 82 -5.59 -31.18 16.47
N ARG A 83 -5.04 -30.74 17.61
CA ARG A 83 -5.29 -31.39 18.90
C ARG A 83 -6.79 -31.42 19.22
N ALA A 84 -7.50 -30.30 19.04
CA ALA A 84 -8.94 -30.23 19.26
C ALA A 84 -9.73 -31.16 18.31
N LEU A 85 -9.31 -31.26 17.04
CA LEU A 85 -9.91 -32.19 16.08
C LEU A 85 -9.63 -33.65 16.43
N ASP A 86 -8.42 -33.97 16.88
CA ASP A 86 -8.04 -35.33 17.31
C ASP A 86 -8.80 -35.74 18.57
N GLU A 87 -8.90 -34.85 19.58
CA GLU A 87 -9.71 -35.05 20.79
C GLU A 87 -11.18 -35.29 20.45
N GLN A 88 -11.74 -34.51 19.51
CA GLN A 88 -13.11 -34.68 19.05
C GLN A 88 -13.30 -35.99 18.26
N ALA A 89 -12.33 -36.37 17.43
CA ALA A 89 -12.35 -37.63 16.69
C ALA A 89 -12.31 -38.83 17.63
N ASP A 90 -11.50 -38.78 18.68
CA ASP A 90 -11.42 -39.84 19.68
C ASP A 90 -12.72 -39.94 20.48
N HIS A 91 -13.31 -38.82 20.89
CA HIS A 91 -14.64 -38.81 21.52
C HIS A 91 -15.70 -39.47 20.63
N HIS A 92 -15.77 -39.12 19.34
CA HIS A 92 -16.72 -39.73 18.42
C HIS A 92 -16.46 -41.22 18.17
N LYS A 93 -15.21 -41.69 18.19
CA LYS A 93 -14.89 -43.13 18.13
C LYS A 93 -15.43 -43.87 19.34
N GLU A 94 -15.34 -43.28 20.53
CA GLU A 94 -15.89 -43.87 21.74
C GLU A 94 -17.42 -43.91 21.73
N GLU A 95 -18.08 -42.84 21.27
CA GLU A 95 -19.54 -42.80 21.06
C GLU A 95 -19.98 -43.91 20.09
N ILE A 96 -19.31 -44.03 18.95
CA ILE A 96 -19.58 -45.07 17.94
C ILE A 96 -19.38 -46.47 18.53
N ARG A 97 -18.38 -46.66 19.41
CA ARG A 97 -18.16 -47.94 20.09
C ARG A 97 -19.31 -48.25 21.05
N SER A 98 -19.74 -47.29 21.87
CA SER A 98 -20.88 -47.47 22.79
C SER A 98 -22.16 -47.82 22.04
N LEU A 99 -22.48 -47.06 20.98
CA LEU A 99 -23.66 -47.29 20.15
C LEU A 99 -23.66 -48.69 19.51
N LYS A 100 -22.48 -49.19 19.09
CA LYS A 100 -22.35 -50.57 18.57
C LYS A 100 -22.62 -51.62 19.64
N GLU A 101 -22.09 -51.43 20.84
CA GLU A 101 -22.30 -52.35 21.97
C GLU A 101 -23.78 -52.38 22.40
N GLU A 102 -24.44 -51.22 22.44
CA GLU A 102 -25.87 -51.08 22.72
C GLU A 102 -26.73 -51.75 21.64
N MET A 103 -26.36 -51.58 20.36
CA MET A 103 -27.02 -52.23 19.24
C MET A 103 -26.90 -53.77 19.31
N GLU A 104 -25.73 -54.29 19.69
CA GLU A 104 -25.54 -55.73 19.93
C GLU A 104 -26.35 -56.25 21.13
N ALA A 105 -26.53 -55.43 22.18
CA ALA A 105 -27.41 -55.76 23.30
C ALA A 105 -28.89 -55.78 22.88
N ALA A 106 -29.34 -54.80 22.09
CA ALA A 106 -30.70 -54.74 21.54
C ALA A 106 -31.01 -55.93 20.61
N MET A 107 -30.03 -56.34 19.77
CA MET A 107 -30.15 -57.56 18.96
C MET A 107 -30.33 -58.82 19.81
N ARG A 108 -29.60 -58.94 20.92
CA ARG A 108 -29.75 -60.06 21.86
C ARG A 108 -31.11 -60.03 22.58
N ALA A 109 -31.63 -58.84 22.85
CA ALA A 109 -32.94 -58.65 23.48
C ALA A 109 -34.13 -58.77 22.51
N LYS A 110 -33.88 -58.89 21.20
CA LYS A 110 -34.90 -58.85 20.12
C LYS A 110 -35.74 -57.57 20.11
N ASP A 111 -35.14 -56.46 20.53
CA ASP A 111 -35.77 -55.15 20.47
C ASP A 111 -35.43 -54.48 19.13
N GLU A 112 -36.36 -54.61 18.18
CA GLU A 112 -36.17 -54.14 16.80
C GLU A 112 -36.34 -52.60 16.68
N GLU A 113 -37.14 -51.99 17.56
CA GLU A 113 -37.38 -50.53 17.59
C GLU A 113 -36.11 -49.82 18.05
N THR A 114 -35.56 -50.22 19.20
CA THR A 114 -34.28 -49.69 19.71
C THR A 114 -33.12 -49.94 18.74
N ARG A 115 -33.11 -51.08 18.04
CA ARG A 115 -32.08 -51.37 17.01
C ARG A 115 -32.15 -50.38 15.85
N SER A 116 -33.34 -50.06 15.36
CA SER A 116 -33.52 -49.13 14.24
C SER A 116 -33.09 -47.72 14.61
N GLU A 117 -33.44 -47.26 15.82
CA GLU A 117 -33.05 -45.92 16.31
C GLU A 117 -31.52 -45.80 16.47
N LEU A 118 -30.88 -46.80 17.08
CA LEU A 118 -29.42 -46.83 17.25
C LEU A 118 -28.68 -46.89 15.90
N GLN A 119 -29.24 -47.59 14.90
CA GLN A 119 -28.65 -47.64 13.57
C GLN A 119 -28.70 -46.28 12.87
N GLU A 120 -29.82 -45.57 12.95
CA GLU A 120 -29.91 -44.20 12.41
C GLU A 120 -28.94 -43.24 13.10
N GLU A 121 -28.80 -43.35 14.42
CA GLU A 121 -27.86 -42.50 15.18
C GLU A 121 -26.41 -42.79 14.80
N LEU A 122 -26.06 -44.07 14.63
CA LEU A 122 -24.74 -44.49 14.17
C LEU A 122 -24.41 -43.93 12.77
N GLU A 123 -25.36 -44.03 11.83
CA GLU A 123 -25.19 -43.50 10.47
C GLU A 123 -25.00 -41.98 10.48
N LYS A 124 -25.82 -41.25 11.25
CA LYS A 124 -25.69 -39.78 11.42
C LYS A 124 -24.34 -39.39 12.00
N LYS A 125 -23.87 -40.08 13.04
CA LYS A 125 -22.56 -39.82 13.68
C LYS A 125 -21.40 -40.12 12.74
N GLN A 126 -21.47 -41.20 11.97
CA GLN A 126 -20.44 -41.53 10.97
C GLN A 126 -20.37 -40.49 9.85
N GLU A 127 -21.52 -40.02 9.36
CA GLU A 127 -21.57 -38.97 8.33
C GLU A 127 -21.01 -37.64 8.85
N GLU A 128 -21.30 -37.29 10.10
CA GLU A 128 -20.76 -36.09 10.73
C GLU A 128 -19.23 -36.14 10.87
N CYS A 129 -18.67 -37.28 11.30
CA CYS A 129 -17.22 -37.50 11.35
C CYS A 129 -16.57 -37.34 9.96
N LEU A 130 -17.13 -38.00 8.94
CA LEU A 130 -16.62 -37.89 7.56
C LEU A 130 -16.67 -36.46 7.04
N ARG A 131 -17.74 -35.71 7.37
CA ARG A 131 -17.87 -34.29 7.02
C ARG A 131 -16.80 -33.43 7.68
N ILE A 132 -16.53 -33.63 8.97
CA ILE A 132 -15.52 -32.87 9.71
C ILE A 132 -14.12 -33.15 9.16
N GLU A 133 -13.77 -34.41 8.91
CA GLU A 133 -12.48 -34.79 8.31
C GLU A 133 -12.30 -34.16 6.93
N LYS A 134 -13.33 -34.25 6.08
CA LYS A 134 -13.30 -33.65 4.74
C LYS A 134 -13.15 -32.13 4.81
N ASN A 135 -13.90 -31.46 5.68
CA ASN A 135 -13.81 -30.01 5.86
C ASN A 135 -12.40 -29.59 6.31
N SER A 136 -11.80 -30.32 7.25
CA SER A 136 -10.43 -30.06 7.70
C SER A 136 -9.40 -30.18 6.58
N GLN A 137 -9.51 -31.24 5.76
CA GLN A 137 -8.62 -31.44 4.61
C GLN A 137 -8.82 -30.37 3.52
N CYS A 138 -10.08 -30.04 3.20
CA CYS A 138 -10.42 -29.00 2.23
C CYS A 138 -9.89 -27.63 2.66
N MET A 139 -10.04 -27.25 3.92
CA MET A 139 -9.54 -25.97 4.43
C MET A 139 -8.04 -25.81 4.19
N ALA A 140 -7.23 -26.82 4.50
CA ALA A 140 -5.78 -26.76 4.30
C ALA A 140 -5.40 -26.56 2.82
N ALA A 141 -6.07 -27.30 1.91
CA ALA A 141 -5.84 -27.19 0.48
C ALA A 141 -6.29 -25.83 -0.08
N GLU A 142 -7.45 -25.33 0.36
CA GLU A 142 -7.98 -24.01 -0.02
C GLU A 142 -7.05 -22.89 0.41
N PHE A 143 -6.53 -22.92 1.64
CA PHE A 143 -5.56 -21.93 2.12
C PHE A 143 -4.28 -21.94 1.30
N ALA A 144 -3.76 -23.11 0.93
CA ALA A 144 -2.57 -23.21 0.10
C ALA A 144 -2.79 -22.65 -1.31
N ALA A 145 -3.95 -22.96 -1.91
CA ALA A 145 -4.33 -22.45 -3.22
C ALA A 145 -4.52 -20.92 -3.21
N GLU A 146 -5.21 -20.38 -2.21
CA GLU A 146 -5.44 -18.94 -2.09
C GLU A 146 -4.12 -18.19 -1.83
N ARG A 147 -3.21 -18.77 -1.03
CA ARG A 147 -1.87 -18.18 -0.83
C ARG A 147 -1.12 -18.07 -2.16
N ALA A 148 -1.07 -19.15 -2.94
CA ALA A 148 -0.41 -19.15 -4.24
C ALA A 148 -1.04 -18.15 -5.21
N ARG A 149 -2.37 -17.99 -5.18
CA ARG A 149 -3.09 -16.99 -5.97
C ARG A 149 -2.70 -15.57 -5.60
N LEU A 150 -2.67 -15.25 -4.30
CA LEU A 150 -2.31 -13.92 -3.81
C LEU A 150 -0.84 -13.60 -4.09
N GLU A 151 0.07 -14.54 -3.88
CA GLU A 151 1.48 -14.39 -4.23
C GLU A 151 1.67 -14.09 -5.73
N ALA A 152 0.97 -14.83 -6.60
CA ALA A 152 1.00 -14.58 -8.04
C ALA A 152 0.44 -13.19 -8.41
N LEU A 153 -0.63 -12.75 -7.74
CA LEU A 153 -1.21 -11.42 -7.95
C LEU A 153 -0.23 -10.31 -7.55
N ILE A 154 0.44 -10.45 -6.40
CA ILE A 154 1.43 -9.47 -5.93
C ILE A 154 2.57 -9.36 -6.94
N LEU A 155 3.11 -10.49 -7.42
CA LEU A 155 4.16 -10.48 -8.44
C LEU A 155 3.72 -9.82 -9.75
N GLN A 156 2.46 -10.01 -10.16
CA GLN A 156 1.91 -9.31 -11.32
C GLN A 156 1.83 -7.80 -11.10
N MET A 157 1.33 -7.37 -9.93
CA MET A 157 1.25 -5.96 -9.58
C MET A 157 2.64 -5.31 -9.52
N GLU A 158 3.62 -5.98 -8.93
CA GLU A 158 5.01 -5.50 -8.86
C GLU A 158 5.62 -5.37 -10.26
N ALA A 159 5.41 -6.36 -11.12
CA ALA A 159 5.90 -6.31 -12.50
C ALA A 159 5.23 -5.17 -13.31
N GLU A 160 3.94 -4.94 -13.11
CA GLU A 160 3.22 -3.83 -13.74
C GLU A 160 3.70 -2.48 -13.22
N GLN A 161 3.88 -2.35 -11.91
CA GLN A 161 4.44 -1.14 -11.30
C GLN A 161 5.87 -0.85 -11.80
N GLN A 162 6.72 -1.87 -11.95
CA GLN A 162 8.06 -1.70 -12.52
C GLN A 162 8.00 -1.19 -13.96
N LYS A 163 7.09 -1.72 -14.79
CA LYS A 163 6.89 -1.21 -16.16
C LYS A 163 6.42 0.24 -16.17
N GLN A 164 5.51 0.61 -15.28
CA GLN A 164 5.05 2.00 -15.15
C GLN A 164 6.21 2.93 -14.77
N LEU A 165 7.04 2.54 -13.81
CA LEU A 165 8.22 3.31 -13.42
C LEU A 165 9.21 3.47 -14.59
N GLN A 166 9.52 2.38 -15.32
CA GLN A 166 10.37 2.44 -16.51
C GLN A 166 9.81 3.36 -17.59
N THR A 167 8.49 3.33 -17.78
CA THR A 167 7.82 4.21 -18.75
C THR A 167 7.93 5.67 -18.34
N LEU A 168 7.74 5.96 -17.04
CA LEU A 168 7.91 7.32 -16.50
C LEU A 168 9.35 7.81 -16.62
N GLU A 169 10.33 6.96 -16.31
CA GLU A 169 11.77 7.27 -16.50
C GLU A 169 12.09 7.56 -17.97
N GLY A 170 11.55 6.77 -18.90
CA GLY A 170 11.69 6.99 -20.33
C GLY A 170 11.12 8.34 -20.78
N LEU A 171 9.91 8.68 -20.33
CA LEU A 171 9.27 9.97 -20.59
C LEU A 171 10.07 11.13 -19.99
N GLN A 172 10.59 10.98 -18.77
CA GLN A 172 11.46 11.99 -18.15
C GLN A 172 12.74 12.22 -18.97
N ALA A 173 13.36 11.15 -19.48
CA ALA A 173 14.54 11.25 -20.32
C ALA A 173 14.25 11.95 -21.66
N GLU A 174 13.09 11.68 -22.28
CA GLU A 174 12.66 12.40 -23.49
C GLU A 174 12.42 13.89 -23.21
N VAL A 175 11.71 14.22 -22.14
CA VAL A 175 11.51 15.62 -21.72
C VAL A 175 12.84 16.31 -21.47
N ALA A 176 13.79 15.65 -20.80
CA ALA A 176 15.12 16.19 -20.56
C ALA A 176 15.87 16.49 -21.87
N LYS A 177 15.82 15.59 -22.86
CA LYS A 177 16.41 15.83 -24.18
C LYS A 177 15.80 17.06 -24.86
N VAL A 178 14.48 17.15 -24.92
CA VAL A 178 13.78 18.28 -25.53
C VAL A 178 14.12 19.60 -24.83
N VAL A 179 14.22 19.60 -23.50
CA VAL A 179 14.64 20.78 -22.73
C VAL A 179 16.06 21.19 -23.11
N THR A 180 17.02 20.24 -23.13
CA THR A 180 18.41 20.55 -23.51
C THR A 180 18.55 21.06 -24.94
N GLU A 181 17.79 20.49 -25.89
CA GLU A 181 17.77 20.94 -27.28
C GLU A 181 17.21 22.37 -27.39
N LYS A 182 16.15 22.68 -26.64
CA LYS A 182 15.57 24.02 -26.60
C LYS A 182 16.55 25.03 -25.99
N GLU A 183 17.24 24.69 -24.91
CA GLU A 183 18.28 25.54 -24.30
C GLU A 183 19.45 25.80 -25.28
N GLN A 184 19.89 24.78 -26.01
CA GLN A 184 20.91 24.93 -27.06
C GLN A 184 20.44 25.84 -28.19
N GLN A 185 19.19 25.72 -28.62
CA GLN A 185 18.62 26.62 -29.63
C GLN A 185 18.51 28.07 -29.14
N GLU A 186 18.07 28.28 -27.90
CA GLU A 186 17.95 29.61 -27.29
C GLU A 186 19.32 30.28 -27.13
N THR A 187 20.33 29.53 -26.68
CA THR A 187 21.70 30.04 -26.55
C THR A 187 22.32 30.39 -27.90
N LEU A 188 22.15 29.54 -28.93
CA LEU A 188 22.57 29.85 -30.30
C LEU A 188 21.86 31.08 -30.85
N HIS A 189 20.55 31.20 -30.60
CA HIS A 189 19.78 32.38 -31.03
C HIS A 189 20.27 33.66 -30.33
N ALA A 190 20.58 33.59 -29.03
CA ALA A 190 21.13 34.70 -28.27
C ALA A 190 22.52 35.11 -28.78
N GLN A 191 23.40 34.15 -29.06
CA GLN A 191 24.72 34.39 -29.64
C GLN A 191 24.63 35.10 -30.99
N ARG A 192 23.81 34.59 -31.92
CA ARG A 192 23.58 35.22 -33.24
C ARG A 192 23.05 36.66 -33.11
N LYS A 193 22.10 36.90 -32.19
CA LYS A 193 21.60 38.25 -31.91
C LYS A 193 22.72 39.18 -31.41
N ASN A 194 23.57 38.69 -30.51
CA ASN A 194 24.70 39.45 -29.97
C ASN A 194 25.76 39.75 -31.05
N GLU A 195 26.07 38.80 -31.92
CA GLU A 195 26.99 39.00 -33.06
C GLU A 195 26.48 40.07 -34.03
N ILE A 196 25.19 40.02 -34.38
CA ILE A 196 24.56 41.04 -35.23
C ILE A 196 24.62 42.41 -34.57
N LEU A 197 24.35 42.49 -33.26
CA LEU A 197 24.42 43.73 -32.51
C LEU A 197 25.86 44.29 -32.48
N ALA A 198 26.85 43.43 -32.24
CA ALA A 198 28.26 43.80 -32.22
C ALA A 198 28.75 44.28 -33.60
N ALA A 199 28.31 43.64 -34.69
CA ALA A 199 28.62 44.05 -36.05
C ALA A 199 28.04 45.45 -36.35
N LYS A 200 26.77 45.70 -36.00
CA LYS A 200 26.16 47.04 -36.14
C LYS A 200 26.91 48.10 -35.35
N GLN A 201 27.24 47.82 -34.08
CA GLN A 201 28.03 48.75 -33.26
C GLN A 201 29.42 49.03 -33.84
N ALA A 202 30.06 48.02 -34.46
CA ALA A 202 31.35 48.19 -35.11
C ALA A 202 31.25 49.06 -36.37
N GLU A 203 30.20 48.87 -37.18
CA GLU A 203 29.91 49.73 -38.34
C GLU A 203 29.61 51.17 -37.91
N ASP A 204 28.77 51.37 -36.89
CA ASP A 204 28.45 52.71 -36.37
C ASP A 204 29.70 53.42 -35.84
N LYS A 205 30.60 52.69 -35.15
CA LYS A 205 31.90 53.22 -34.72
C LYS A 205 32.80 53.59 -35.90
N ARG A 206 32.82 52.80 -36.98
CA ARG A 206 33.58 53.12 -38.20
C ARG A 206 33.05 54.39 -38.85
N ARG A 207 31.73 54.48 -39.06
CA ARG A 207 31.06 55.68 -39.59
C ARG A 207 31.32 56.92 -38.74
N ALA A 208 31.27 56.79 -37.41
CA ALA A 208 31.59 57.88 -36.50
C ALA A 208 33.04 58.37 -36.65
N ARG A 209 34.00 57.45 -36.79
CA ARG A 209 35.42 57.79 -37.04
C ARG A 209 35.60 58.48 -38.39
N GLU A 210 34.97 57.99 -39.45
CA GLU A 210 35.00 58.61 -40.78
C GLU A 210 34.46 60.04 -40.74
N LEU A 211 33.31 60.26 -40.09
CA LEU A 211 32.73 61.59 -39.90
C LEU A 211 33.64 62.51 -39.06
N GLU A 212 34.33 61.96 -38.06
CA GLU A 212 35.28 62.72 -37.25
C GLU A 212 36.54 63.10 -38.04
N GLU A 213 37.07 62.20 -38.87
CA GLU A 213 38.17 62.48 -39.78
C GLU A 213 37.79 63.51 -40.85
N GLU A 214 36.60 63.40 -41.43
CA GLU A 214 36.07 64.42 -42.35
C GLU A 214 35.91 65.78 -41.68
N ARG A 215 35.41 65.82 -40.44
CA ARG A 215 35.33 67.06 -39.64
C ARG A 215 36.72 67.65 -39.41
N LYS A 216 37.69 66.84 -38.98
CA LYS A 216 39.10 67.27 -38.80
C LYS A 216 39.71 67.77 -40.12
N ALA A 217 39.43 67.12 -41.25
CA ALA A 217 39.88 67.55 -42.57
C ALA A 217 39.23 68.87 -43.02
N ARG A 218 37.94 69.08 -42.74
CA ARG A 218 37.24 70.36 -42.99
C ARG A 218 37.79 71.50 -42.14
N VAL A 219 38.12 71.24 -40.86
CA VAL A 219 38.78 72.22 -39.98
C VAL A 219 40.17 72.56 -40.51
N ARG A 220 41.01 71.57 -40.84
CA ARG A 220 42.33 71.79 -41.47
C ARG A 220 42.24 72.60 -42.77
N LYS A 221 41.23 72.36 -43.60
CA LYS A 221 40.99 73.16 -44.83
C LYS A 221 40.53 74.60 -44.52
N ARG A 222 39.79 74.83 -43.44
CA ARG A 222 39.44 76.19 -42.97
C ARG A 222 40.65 76.92 -42.40
N ASP A 223 41.48 76.25 -41.61
CA ASP A 223 42.71 76.83 -41.03
C ASP A 223 43.74 77.16 -42.13
N CYS A 224 43.83 76.35 -43.19
CA CYS A 224 44.68 76.63 -44.35
C CYS A 224 44.18 77.84 -45.17
N ARG A 225 42.86 78.05 -45.29
CA ARG A 225 42.29 79.27 -45.91
C ARG A 225 42.53 80.53 -45.09
N TYR A 226 42.55 80.42 -43.75
CA TYR A 226 42.89 81.54 -42.88
C TYR A 226 44.38 81.93 -42.98
N CYS A 227 45.26 80.97 -43.29
CA CYS A 227 46.69 81.24 -43.52
C CYS A 227 46.95 81.91 -44.89
N SER A 228 46.14 81.60 -45.92
CA SER A 228 46.26 82.24 -47.24
C SER A 228 45.70 83.66 -47.34
N CYS A 229 44.89 84.12 -46.37
CA CYS A 229 44.40 85.51 -46.29
C CYS A 229 45.31 86.45 -45.48
N ARG A 230 46.36 85.94 -44.82
CA ARG A 230 47.33 86.75 -44.05
C ARG A 230 48.63 87.07 -44.81
N ARG A 231 48.67 86.76 -46.10
CA ARG A 231 49.79 87.01 -47.03
C ARG A 231 49.41 87.91 -48.21
N SER A 232 48.31 88.65 -48.10
CA SER A 232 47.96 89.75 -49.00
C SER A 232 48.60 91.05 -48.52
#